data_AF-A0A484X2H2-F1
#
_entry.id   AF-A0A484X2H2-F1
#
_cell.length_a   1.000
_cell.length_b   1.000
_cell.length_c   1.000
_cell.angle_alpha   90.00
_cell.angle_beta   90.00
_cell.angle_gamma   90.00
#
_symmetry.space_group_name_H-M   'P 1'
#
loop_
_entity.id
_entity.type
_entity.pdbx_description
1 polymer ?
#
loop_
_entity_poly.entity_id
_entity_poly.type
_entity_poly.pdbx_seq_one_letter_code
_entity_poly.pdbx_strand_id
1 'polypeptide(L)'
;MFGNGNITPRSRRNWTSASKEQTEEQYRPNGDESHAALRSRQLNESEQSGSGYPGGVPGALSNQPAPANNAPISTPPANQNNRQQQASTTSNSGPRSTQRNETSNYEVDRTIRHTKMNVGDVQRLSVAVVVKLQNLARR
;
A
#
# COMPACT_ATOMS: atom_id res chain seq x y z
N MET A 1 53.06 17.43 43.25
CA MET A 1 53.22 16.05 42.75
C MET A 1 53.57 15.16 43.94
N PHE A 2 52.85 14.05 44.16
CA PHE A 2 53.20 13.11 45.24
C PHE A 2 54.51 12.38 44.87
N GLY A 3 55.43 12.23 45.82
CA GLY A 3 56.74 11.60 45.58
C GLY A 3 56.65 10.17 45.04
N ASN A 4 57.68 9.74 44.30
CA ASN A 4 57.78 8.42 43.68
C ASN A 4 57.55 7.32 44.76
N GLY A 5 56.57 6.44 44.56
CA GLY A 5 56.20 5.39 45.53
C GLY A 5 55.07 5.74 46.52
N ASN A 6 54.54 6.96 46.52
CA ASN A 6 53.38 7.32 47.36
C ASN A 6 52.02 7.02 46.71
N ILE A 7 52.00 6.58 45.45
CA ILE A 7 50.76 6.30 44.71
C ILE A 7 50.78 4.85 44.25
N THR A 8 49.73 4.10 44.61
CA THR A 8 49.50 2.75 44.11
C THR A 8 48.17 2.71 43.36
N PRO A 9 48.18 2.74 42.02
CA PRO A 9 46.97 2.57 41.23
C PRO A 9 46.62 1.07 41.08
N ARG A 10 45.34 0.73 41.26
CA ARG A 10 44.77 -0.57 40.89
C ARG A 10 43.69 -0.34 39.83
N SER A 11 43.75 -1.11 38.75
CA SER A 11 42.79 -1.04 37.65
C SER A 11 42.15 -2.39 37.40
N ARG A 12 40.84 -2.39 37.15
CA ARG A 12 40.08 -3.55 36.64
C ARG A 12 39.39 -3.13 35.35
N ARG A 13 39.48 -3.97 34.32
CA ARG A 13 38.93 -3.71 32.99
C ARG A 13 38.04 -4.86 32.54
N ASN A 14 36.83 -4.53 32.08
CA ASN A 14 35.95 -5.44 31.36
C ASN A 14 36.01 -5.10 29.87
N TRP A 15 36.06 -6.11 29.01
CA TRP A 15 36.22 -5.95 27.56
C TRP A 15 35.32 -6.93 26.79
N THR A 16 34.94 -6.58 25.57
CA THR A 16 34.17 -7.46 24.66
C THR A 16 35.07 -8.54 24.06
N SER A 17 34.93 -9.78 24.50
CA SER A 17 35.66 -10.91 23.89
C SER A 17 34.91 -11.60 22.77
N ALA A 18 33.60 -11.40 22.70
CA ALA A 18 32.76 -12.01 21.68
C ALA A 18 32.83 -11.22 20.37
N SER A 19 33.07 -11.92 19.25
CA SER A 19 32.76 -11.40 17.92
C SER A 19 31.25 -11.40 17.77
N LYS A 20 30.66 -10.22 17.52
CA LYS A 20 29.23 -10.08 17.33
C LYS A 20 28.95 -9.31 16.04
N GLU A 21 28.07 -9.89 15.25
CA GLU A 21 27.59 -9.35 13.98
C GLU A 21 26.09 -9.10 14.10
N GLN A 22 25.63 -7.99 13.54
CA GLN A 22 24.23 -7.59 13.54
C GLN A 22 23.86 -7.10 12.14
N THR A 23 22.82 -7.71 11.60
CA THR A 23 22.21 -7.30 10.34
C THR A 23 20.83 -6.77 10.65
N GLU A 24 20.57 -5.55 10.21
CA GLU A 24 19.26 -4.93 10.29
C GLU A 24 18.74 -4.65 8.89
N GLU A 25 17.45 -4.90 8.71
CA GLU A 25 16.73 -4.59 7.49
C GLU A 25 15.58 -3.66 7.80
N GLN A 26 15.57 -2.52 7.14
CA GLN A 26 14.52 -1.52 7.30
C GLN A 26 13.85 -1.27 5.95
N TYR A 27 12.53 -1.26 5.97
CA TYR A 27 11.67 -0.98 4.83
C TYR A 27 11.00 0.38 5.04
N ARG A 28 11.03 1.26 4.03
CA ARG A 28 10.29 2.52 4.14
C ARG A 28 8.79 2.27 3.93
N PRO A 29 7.91 2.93 4.70
CA PRO A 29 6.47 2.82 4.47
C PRO A 29 6.10 3.33 3.07
N ASN A 30 5.26 2.59 2.35
CA ASN A 30 4.74 2.93 1.03
C ASN A 30 3.21 3.13 1.04
N GLY A 31 2.65 3.51 2.20
CA GLY A 31 1.20 3.66 2.37
C GLY A 31 0.61 4.95 1.79
N ASP A 32 1.45 5.92 1.45
CA ASP A 32 1.06 7.15 0.76
C ASP A 32 1.31 6.98 -0.74
N GLU A 33 0.30 7.21 -1.57
CA GLU A 33 0.37 7.08 -3.03
C GLU A 33 1.46 7.97 -3.66
N SER A 34 1.82 9.09 -3.02
CA SER A 34 2.89 9.97 -3.49
C SER A 34 4.30 9.42 -3.22
N HIS A 35 4.43 8.48 -2.27
CA HIS A 35 5.69 7.84 -1.88
C HIS A 35 5.75 6.35 -2.29
N ALA A 36 4.68 5.82 -2.88
CA ALA A 36 4.61 4.44 -3.32
C ALA A 36 5.27 4.28 -4.69
N ALA A 37 6.36 3.50 -4.76
CA ALA A 37 6.96 3.13 -6.03
C ALA A 37 6.16 1.98 -6.68
N LEU A 38 5.23 2.30 -7.57
CA LEU A 38 4.44 1.31 -8.30
C LEU A 38 5.31 0.60 -9.36
N ARG A 39 5.45 -0.72 -9.25
CA ARG A 39 6.15 -1.57 -10.23
C ARG A 39 5.25 -1.98 -11.38
N SER A 40 4.05 -2.48 -11.06
CA SER A 40 3.05 -2.84 -12.06
C SER A 40 1.65 -2.76 -11.48
N ARG A 41 0.68 -2.45 -12.35
CA ARG A 41 -0.74 -2.39 -12.03
C ARG A 41 -1.53 -3.10 -13.11
N GLN A 42 -2.36 -4.05 -12.72
CA GLN A 42 -3.31 -4.72 -13.59
C GLN A 42 -4.72 -4.39 -13.12
N LEU A 43 -5.52 -3.80 -14.02
CA LEU A 43 -6.91 -3.42 -13.77
C LEU A 43 -7.81 -4.20 -14.72
N ASN A 44 -8.74 -4.98 -14.16
CA ASN A 44 -9.77 -5.70 -14.89
C ASN A 44 -11.14 -5.12 -14.47
N GLU A 45 -11.80 -4.43 -15.39
CA GLU A 45 -13.11 -3.83 -15.17
C GLU A 45 -14.14 -4.48 -16.10
N SER A 46 -15.26 -4.93 -15.54
CA SER A 46 -16.41 -5.42 -16.29
C SER A 46 -17.68 -4.72 -15.83
N GLU A 47 -18.48 -4.31 -16.80
CA GLU A 47 -19.79 -3.71 -16.59
C GLU A 47 -20.80 -4.47 -17.43
N GLN A 48 -21.79 -5.07 -16.78
CA GLN A 48 -22.91 -5.72 -17.42
C GLN A 48 -24.18 -4.96 -17.04
N SER A 49 -24.70 -4.19 -17.99
CA SER A 49 -26.00 -3.55 -17.87
C SER A 49 -27.05 -4.42 -18.56
N GLY A 50 -27.91 -5.07 -17.78
CA GLY A 50 -29.06 -5.80 -18.29
C GLY A 50 -30.13 -4.82 -18.75
N SER A 51 -30.42 -4.79 -20.06
CA SER A 51 -31.68 -4.23 -20.54
C SER A 51 -32.82 -5.15 -20.10
N GLY A 52 -33.85 -4.60 -19.45
CA GLY A 52 -35.07 -5.34 -19.10
C GLY A 52 -35.92 -5.77 -20.30
N TYR A 53 -35.41 -5.62 -21.53
CA TYR A 53 -36.05 -6.04 -22.76
C TYR A 53 -35.19 -7.08 -23.47
N PRO A 54 -35.77 -8.17 -24.02
CA PRO A 54 -35.05 -9.09 -24.89
C PRO A 54 -34.53 -8.31 -26.10
N GLY A 55 -33.24 -7.97 -26.06
CA GLY A 55 -32.58 -7.22 -27.12
C GLY A 55 -32.49 -8.09 -28.37
N GLY A 56 -33.29 -7.75 -29.39
CA GLY A 56 -33.06 -8.27 -30.73
C GLY A 56 -31.64 -7.97 -31.17
N VAL A 57 -31.05 -8.87 -31.97
CA VAL A 57 -29.72 -8.67 -32.57
C VAL A 57 -29.68 -7.31 -33.28
N PRO A 58 -28.73 -6.41 -32.93
CA PRO A 58 -28.55 -5.16 -33.66
C PRO A 58 -28.43 -5.43 -35.17
N GLY A 59 -29.38 -4.92 -35.96
CA GLY A 59 -29.39 -5.06 -37.43
C GLY A 59 -30.59 -5.84 -38.03
N ALA A 60 -31.42 -6.51 -37.22
CA ALA A 60 -32.53 -7.31 -37.76
C ALA A 60 -33.64 -6.50 -38.49
N LEU A 61 -33.85 -5.23 -38.12
CA LEU A 61 -34.78 -4.33 -38.83
C LEU A 61 -34.16 -3.66 -40.07
N SER A 62 -32.82 -3.62 -40.17
CA SER A 62 -32.14 -2.97 -41.30
C SER A 62 -32.16 -3.80 -42.58
N ASN A 63 -32.45 -5.10 -42.47
CA ASN A 63 -32.56 -6.02 -43.61
C ASN A 63 -34.01 -6.45 -43.89
N GLN A 64 -35.00 -5.70 -43.36
CA GLN A 64 -36.38 -5.89 -43.82
C GLN A 64 -36.57 -5.13 -45.13
N PRO A 65 -37.02 -5.79 -46.21
CA PRO A 65 -37.48 -5.10 -47.41
C PRO A 65 -38.56 -4.08 -47.03
N ALA A 66 -38.56 -2.92 -47.69
CA ALA A 66 -39.61 -1.92 -47.49
C ALA A 66 -41.00 -2.58 -47.64
N PRO A 67 -41.93 -2.37 -46.69
CA PRO A 67 -43.27 -2.92 -46.81
C PRO A 67 -43.95 -2.37 -48.07
N ALA A 68 -44.76 -3.20 -48.73
CA ALA A 68 -45.49 -2.80 -49.92
C ALA A 68 -46.36 -1.57 -49.63
N ASN A 69 -46.35 -0.58 -50.54
CA ASN A 69 -47.21 0.59 -50.45
C ASN A 69 -48.68 0.16 -50.49
N ASN A 70 -49.37 0.23 -49.35
CA ASN A 70 -50.82 0.12 -49.31
C ASN A 70 -51.42 1.49 -49.64
N ALA A 71 -52.06 1.61 -50.80
CA ALA A 71 -52.90 2.76 -51.11
C ALA A 71 -54.15 2.73 -50.19
N PRO A 72 -54.51 3.85 -49.54
CA PRO A 72 -55.66 3.87 -48.65
C PRO A 72 -56.95 3.72 -49.45
N ILE A 73 -57.65 2.60 -49.27
CA ILE A 73 -59.06 2.47 -49.63
C ILE A 73 -59.84 3.11 -48.47
N SER A 74 -60.42 4.29 -48.72
CA SER A 74 -61.28 4.96 -47.75
C SER A 74 -62.55 4.13 -47.50
N THR A 75 -62.62 3.46 -46.35
CA THR A 75 -63.89 3.03 -45.77
C THR A 75 -64.22 3.91 -44.56
N PRO A 76 -65.49 4.31 -44.37
CA PRO A 76 -65.87 5.30 -43.35
C PRO A 76 -65.65 4.76 -41.93
N PRO A 77 -65.33 5.63 -40.94
CA PRO A 77 -64.90 5.21 -39.62
C PRO A 77 -66.06 4.58 -38.83
N ALA A 78 -65.91 3.31 -38.48
CA ALA A 78 -66.62 2.71 -37.36
C ALA A 78 -65.88 3.06 -36.06
N ASN A 79 -66.66 3.65 -35.16
CA ASN A 79 -66.31 4.13 -33.84
C ASN A 79 -65.66 3.03 -32.99
N GLN A 80 -64.43 3.24 -32.49
CA GLN A 80 -63.87 2.49 -31.36
C GLN A 80 -62.78 3.31 -30.68
N ASN A 81 -63.22 4.10 -29.70
CA ASN A 81 -62.37 4.72 -28.69
C ASN A 81 -61.44 3.67 -28.08
N ASN A 82 -60.14 3.90 -28.20
CA ASN A 82 -59.13 3.12 -27.53
C ASN A 82 -58.04 4.05 -26.99
N ARG A 83 -57.63 3.78 -25.75
CA ARG A 83 -56.32 4.09 -25.14
C ARG A 83 -56.11 5.51 -24.62
N GLN A 84 -56.46 5.72 -23.35
CA GLN A 84 -55.58 6.49 -22.46
C GLN A 84 -54.53 5.50 -21.91
N GLN A 85 -53.39 5.42 -22.59
CA GLN A 85 -52.18 4.85 -22.01
C GLN A 85 -51.40 5.97 -21.34
N GLN A 86 -51.42 5.92 -20.02
CA GLN A 86 -50.66 6.78 -19.13
C GLN A 86 -49.17 6.54 -19.37
N ALA A 87 -48.47 7.57 -19.85
CA ALA A 87 -47.02 7.57 -19.98
C ALA A 87 -46.40 7.62 -18.58
N SER A 88 -46.04 6.46 -18.03
CA SER A 88 -45.08 6.37 -16.93
C SER A 88 -43.68 6.44 -17.51
N THR A 89 -43.02 7.58 -17.34
CA THR A 89 -41.56 7.71 -17.48
C THR A 89 -40.90 6.98 -16.31
N THR A 90 -40.88 5.66 -16.36
CA THR A 90 -40.04 4.86 -15.47
C THR A 90 -38.66 4.76 -16.10
N SER A 91 -37.70 5.46 -15.52
CA SER A 91 -36.27 5.24 -15.76
C SER A 91 -35.91 3.82 -15.31
N ASN A 92 -36.19 2.83 -16.15
CA ASN A 92 -35.74 1.45 -15.96
C ASN A 92 -34.24 1.38 -16.25
N SER A 93 -33.40 1.78 -15.31
CA SER A 93 -32.04 1.25 -15.24
C SER A 93 -32.18 -0.22 -14.84
N GLY A 94 -32.19 -1.11 -15.84
CA GLY A 94 -32.23 -2.54 -15.59
C GLY A 94 -31.02 -3.02 -14.75
N PRO A 95 -31.00 -4.29 -14.34
CA PRO A 95 -30.00 -4.80 -13.41
C PRO A 95 -28.59 -4.53 -13.92
N ARG A 96 -27.82 -3.76 -13.15
CA ARG A 96 -26.43 -3.37 -13.47
C ARG A 96 -25.50 -4.14 -12.54
N SER A 97 -24.58 -4.90 -13.13
CA SER A 97 -23.50 -5.59 -12.42
C SER A 97 -22.17 -4.98 -12.82
N THR A 98 -21.37 -4.58 -11.85
CA THR A 98 -20.03 -4.03 -12.07
C THR A 98 -19.03 -4.84 -11.27
N GLN A 99 -17.93 -5.26 -11.88
CA GLN A 99 -16.81 -5.90 -11.21
C GLN A 99 -15.52 -5.17 -11.56
N ARG A 100 -14.73 -4.84 -10.54
CA ARG A 100 -13.43 -4.17 -10.68
C ARG A 100 -12.40 -4.94 -9.86
N ASN A 101 -11.50 -5.65 -10.53
CA ASN A 101 -10.38 -6.34 -9.91
C ASN A 101 -9.11 -5.54 -10.18
N GLU A 102 -8.33 -5.24 -9.14
CA GLU A 102 -7.09 -4.46 -9.25
C GLU A 102 -5.96 -5.18 -8.50
N THR A 103 -4.86 -5.44 -9.20
CA THR A 103 -3.62 -5.98 -8.64
C THR A 103 -2.50 -4.96 -8.83
N SER A 104 -1.93 -4.47 -7.73
CA SER A 104 -0.83 -3.51 -7.75
C SER A 104 0.40 -4.11 -7.05
N ASN A 105 1.53 -4.14 -7.76
CA ASN A 105 2.83 -4.55 -7.23
C ASN A 105 3.67 -3.30 -6.98
N TYR A 106 4.31 -3.23 -5.81
CA TYR A 106 5.12 -2.10 -5.40
C TYR A 106 6.58 -2.52 -5.22
N GLU A 107 7.49 -1.60 -5.51
CA GLU A 107 8.86 -1.62 -5.01
C GLU A 107 8.91 -0.88 -3.68
N VAL A 108 9.66 -1.43 -2.73
CA VAL A 108 9.80 -0.86 -1.38
C VAL A 108 11.28 -0.59 -1.14
N ASP A 109 11.60 0.64 -0.77
CA ASP A 109 12.95 1.01 -0.39
C ASP A 109 13.41 0.14 0.78
N ARG A 110 14.47 -0.65 0.56
CA ARG A 110 15.10 -1.51 1.56
C ARG A 110 16.48 -0.97 1.90
N THR A 111 16.69 -0.64 3.17
CA THR A 111 18.00 -0.28 3.72
C THR A 111 18.54 -1.45 4.54
N ILE A 112 19.72 -1.95 4.17
CA ILE A 112 20.40 -3.02 4.89
C ILE A 112 21.60 -2.41 5.62
N ARG A 113 21.62 -2.57 6.94
CA ARG A 113 22.75 -2.17 7.77
C ARG A 113 23.44 -3.40 8.33
N HIS A 114 24.70 -3.58 7.97
CA HIS A 114 25.55 -4.64 8.51
C HIS A 114 26.57 -4.02 9.47
N THR A 115 26.51 -4.40 10.73
CA THR A 115 27.41 -3.92 11.78
C THR A 115 28.18 -5.08 12.37
N LYS A 116 29.51 -5.04 12.22
CA LYS A 116 30.44 -5.94 12.90
C LYS A 116 31.07 -5.19 14.06
N MET A 117 30.82 -5.65 15.28
CA MET A 117 31.39 -5.00 16.46
C MET A 117 32.84 -5.41 16.65
N ASN A 118 33.66 -4.45 17.07
CA ASN A 118 35.07 -4.68 17.34
C ASN A 118 35.22 -5.58 18.57
N VAL A 119 36.13 -6.55 18.45
CA VAL A 119 36.56 -7.38 19.57
C VAL A 119 37.65 -6.62 20.31
N GLY A 120 37.57 -6.59 21.64
CA GLY A 120 38.55 -5.92 22.49
C GLY A 120 38.15 -4.53 22.99
N ASP A 121 36.95 -4.05 22.64
CA ASP A 121 36.46 -2.76 23.13
C ASP A 121 36.30 -2.79 24.65
N VAL A 122 36.78 -1.73 25.32
CA VAL A 122 36.67 -1.59 26.77
C VAL A 122 35.25 -1.20 27.13
N GLN A 123 34.49 -2.15 27.67
CA GLN A 123 33.13 -1.87 28.12
C GLN A 123 33.12 -1.06 29.41
N ARG A 124 34.06 -1.33 30.32
CA ARG A 124 34.15 -0.66 31.60
C ARG A 124 35.57 -0.66 32.13
N LEU A 125 36.03 0.49 32.58
CA LEU A 125 37.28 0.66 33.32
C LEU A 125 36.98 1.16 34.73
N SER A 126 37.45 0.45 35.74
CA SER A 126 37.33 0.85 37.14
C SER A 126 38.73 1.05 37.71
N VAL A 127 39.00 2.27 38.20
CA VAL A 127 40.32 2.66 38.71
C VAL A 127 40.19 3.06 40.18
N ALA A 128 41.03 2.48 41.02
CA ALA A 128 41.19 2.87 42.41
C ALA A 128 42.62 3.33 42.63
N VAL A 129 42.82 4.45 43.33
CA VAL A 129 44.13 5.02 43.61
C VAL A 129 44.32 5.10 45.11
N VAL A 130 45.38 4.46 45.61
CA VAL A 130 45.77 4.57 47.01
C VAL A 130 46.91 5.57 47.11
N VAL A 131 46.79 6.55 48.00
CA VAL A 131 47.83 7.56 48.26
C VAL A 131 48.34 7.42 49.69
N LYS A 132 49.64 7.28 49.85
CA LYS A 132 50.29 7.28 51.16
C LYS A 132 50.54 8.72 51.60
N LEU A 133 49.90 9.13 52.70
CA LEU A 133 50.15 10.43 53.32
C LEU A 133 51.47 10.37 54.11
N GLN A 134 52.40 11.28 53.80
CA GLN A 134 53.61 11.46 54.60
C GLN A 134 53.35 12.59 55.59
N ASN A 135 53.30 12.27 56.88
CA ASN A 135 53.28 13.29 57.93
C ASN A 135 54.70 13.84 58.09
N LEU A 136 54.93 15.06 57.62
CA LEU A 136 56.16 15.80 57.86
C LEU A 136 56.17 16.24 59.33
N ALA A 137 56.77 15.43 60.21
CA ALA A 137 57.02 15.85 61.58
C ALA A 137 58.04 17.01 61.55
N ARG A 138 57.55 18.23 61.78
CA ARG A 138 58.42 19.39 62.05
C ARG A 138 58.95 19.24 63.48
N ARG A 139 60.28 19.18 63.61
CA ARG A 139 60.97 19.37 64.89
C ARG A 139 60.99 20.85 65.24
#